data_AF-A0AAV9D5A5-F1
#
_entry.id   AF-A0AAV9D5A5-F1
#
_cell.length_a   1.000
_cell.length_b   1.000
_cell.length_c   1.000
_cell.angle_alpha   90.00
_cell.angle_beta   90.00
_cell.angle_gamma   90.00
#
_symmetry.space_group_name_H-M   'P 1'
#
loop_
_entity.id
_entity.type
_entity.pdbx_description
1 polymer ?
#
loop_
_entity_poly.entity_id
_entity_poly.type
_entity_poly.pdbx_seq_one_letter_code
_entity_poly.pdbx_strand_id
1 'polypeptide(L)'
;MESIFWNVRGLKGAEKQLDLSSFLKTHKPSFVSLMDTKLEDFDLPLLNQKLTFLNSSFLSHDGRIDLFWNKDLVEVTVIGHSSQHVHCSVYRKSTQSMFFVTSVYASNDYLERRILWSTITSLSAAVNGHPWIVGGNFNEVRFSMKNRVVGLFM
;
A
#
# COMPACT_ATOMS: atom_id res chain seq x y z
N MET A 1 14.43 2.95 -3.16
CA MET A 1 13.09 2.96 -3.77
C MET A 1 12.23 3.79 -2.86
N GLU A 2 11.58 4.83 -3.37
CA GLU A 2 10.60 5.57 -2.56
C GLU A 2 9.25 4.88 -2.68
N SER A 3 8.64 4.61 -1.53
CA SER A 3 7.34 3.98 -1.40
C SER A 3 6.48 4.78 -0.42
N ILE A 4 5.20 4.89 -0.73
CA ILE A 4 4.24 5.66 0.09
C ILE A 4 3.09 4.74 0.48
N PHE A 5 2.74 4.72 1.77
CA PHE A 5 1.60 4.00 2.31
C PHE A 5 0.69 5.01 2.99
N TRP A 6 -0.50 5.25 2.42
CA TRP A 6 -1.37 6.33 2.87
C TRP A 6 -2.82 5.87 3.01
N ASN A 7 -3.34 5.90 4.23
CA ASN A 7 -4.77 5.88 4.49
C ASN A 7 -5.41 7.25 4.16
N VAL A 8 -6.12 7.32 3.03
CA VAL A 8 -6.65 8.56 2.44
C VAL A 8 -8.04 8.93 2.94
N ARG A 9 -8.76 8.00 3.58
CA ARG A 9 -10.10 8.21 4.17
C ARG A 9 -11.10 8.79 3.17
N GLY A 10 -11.21 8.13 2.02
CA GLY A 10 -12.11 8.44 0.91
C GLY A 10 -11.54 9.48 -0.06
N LEU A 11 -11.63 9.17 -1.36
CA LEU A 11 -11.13 10.03 -2.45
C LEU A 11 -12.23 10.75 -3.27
N LYS A 12 -13.47 10.79 -2.78
CA LYS A 12 -14.59 11.40 -3.53
C LYS A 12 -14.44 12.92 -3.77
N GLY A 13 -13.74 13.65 -2.91
CA GLY A 13 -13.59 15.11 -3.03
C GLY A 13 -12.51 15.55 -4.02
N ALA A 14 -12.83 16.50 -4.92
CA ALA A 14 -11.89 17.01 -5.92
C ALA A 14 -10.63 17.65 -5.31
N GLU A 15 -10.78 18.38 -4.20
CA GLU A 15 -9.67 19.00 -3.46
C GLU A 15 -8.70 17.94 -2.93
N LYS A 16 -9.19 16.91 -2.22
CA LYS A 16 -8.37 15.79 -1.74
C LYS A 16 -7.61 15.09 -2.87
N GLN A 17 -8.23 14.93 -4.04
CA GLN A 17 -7.56 14.34 -5.20
C GLN A 17 -6.46 15.25 -5.75
N LEU A 18 -6.65 16.57 -5.72
CA LEU A 18 -5.62 17.53 -6.13
C LEU A 18 -4.45 17.53 -5.14
N ASP A 19 -4.73 17.48 -3.83
CA ASP A 19 -3.71 17.37 -2.79
C ASP A 19 -2.91 16.08 -2.94
N LEU A 20 -3.60 14.94 -3.10
CA LEU A 20 -2.97 13.64 -3.35
C LEU A 20 -2.11 13.69 -4.62
N SER A 21 -2.65 14.19 -5.73
CA SER A 21 -1.92 14.29 -7.00
C SER A 21 -0.68 15.17 -6.87
N SER A 22 -0.80 16.33 -6.21
CA SER A 22 0.31 17.26 -6.00
C SER A 22 1.38 16.64 -5.12
N PHE A 23 1.00 16.01 -4.00
CA PHE A 23 1.90 15.31 -3.11
C PHE A 23 2.67 14.20 -3.82
N LEU A 24 1.97 13.37 -4.60
CA LEU A 24 2.56 12.28 -5.36
C LEU A 24 3.47 12.77 -6.50
N LYS A 25 3.11 13.87 -7.17
CA LYS A 25 3.96 14.49 -8.21
C LYS A 25 5.24 15.12 -7.65
N THR A 26 5.20 15.63 -6.42
CA THR A 26 6.37 16.18 -5.75
C THR A 26 7.38 15.08 -5.39
N HIS A 27 6.92 13.96 -4.81
CA HIS A 27 7.80 12.89 -4.36
C HIS A 27 8.15 11.89 -5.47
N LYS A 28 7.29 11.70 -6.47
CA LYS A 28 7.44 10.73 -7.57
C LYS A 28 7.80 9.31 -7.08
N PRO A 29 7.06 8.75 -6.11
CA PRO A 29 7.35 7.42 -5.60
C PRO A 29 7.22 6.37 -6.72
N SER A 30 8.03 5.32 -6.65
CA SER A 30 7.93 4.19 -7.58
C SER A 30 6.78 3.23 -7.24
N PHE A 31 6.30 3.25 -6.00
CA PHE A 31 5.20 2.43 -5.50
C PHE A 31 4.37 3.20 -4.47
N VAL A 32 3.05 3.07 -4.57
CA VAL A 32 2.10 3.71 -3.68
C VAL A 32 1.05 2.69 -3.29
N SER A 33 0.76 2.62 -1.99
CA SER A 33 -0.40 1.94 -1.44
C SER A 33 -1.34 2.97 -0.83
N LEU A 34 -2.57 3.03 -1.34
CA LEU A 34 -3.64 3.86 -0.81
C LEU A 34 -4.65 2.98 -0.09
N MET A 35 -5.07 3.41 1.11
CA MET A 35 -5.99 2.65 1.96
C MET A 35 -7.25 3.45 2.26
N ASP A 36 -8.38 2.76 2.37
CA ASP A 36 -9.71 3.37 2.56
C ASP A 36 -9.99 4.41 1.45
N THR A 37 -9.77 4.03 0.19
CA THR A 37 -9.96 4.92 -0.97
C THR A 37 -11.44 5.13 -1.27
N LYS A 38 -12.28 4.12 -0.96
CA LYS A 38 -13.73 4.06 -1.23
C LYS A 38 -14.03 4.25 -2.72
N LEU A 39 -13.23 3.58 -3.56
CA LEU A 39 -13.30 3.68 -5.03
C LEU A 39 -14.47 2.89 -5.65
N GLU A 40 -15.26 2.16 -4.86
CA GLU A 40 -16.45 1.43 -5.35
C GLU A 40 -17.42 2.33 -6.15
N ASP A 41 -17.49 3.62 -5.82
CA ASP A 41 -18.32 4.62 -6.49
C ASP A 41 -17.51 5.61 -7.36
N PHE A 42 -16.26 5.30 -7.69
CA PHE A 42 -15.30 6.27 -8.24
C PHE A 42 -14.80 5.93 -9.64
N ASP A 43 -14.69 6.96 -10.48
CA ASP A 43 -14.15 6.86 -11.83
C ASP A 43 -12.61 6.73 -11.82
N LEU A 44 -12.12 5.49 -11.74
CA LEU A 44 -10.70 5.12 -11.81
C LEU A 44 -9.94 5.80 -12.98
N PRO A 45 -10.51 5.90 -14.19
CA PRO A 45 -9.97 6.73 -15.27
C PRO A 45 -9.55 8.14 -14.85
N LEU A 46 -10.34 8.83 -14.02
CA LEU A 46 -10.04 10.19 -13.58
C LEU A 46 -8.84 10.24 -12.63
N LEU A 47 -8.70 9.26 -11.73
CA LEU A 47 -7.54 9.15 -10.86
C LEU A 47 -6.28 8.83 -11.66
N ASN A 48 -6.38 7.92 -12.63
CA ASN A 48 -5.27 7.56 -13.52
C ASN A 48 -4.82 8.75 -14.38
N GLN A 49 -5.76 9.60 -14.83
CA GLN A 49 -5.41 10.84 -15.54
C GLN A 49 -4.64 11.83 -14.65
N LYS A 50 -4.91 11.85 -13.34
CA LYS A 50 -4.20 12.71 -12.38
C LYS A 50 -2.83 12.13 -11.96
N LEU A 51 -2.67 10.81 -12.04
CA LEU A 51 -1.49 10.06 -11.59
C LEU A 51 -0.74 9.42 -12.77
N THR A 52 -0.51 10.16 -13.85
CA THR A 52 0.04 9.64 -15.11
C THR A 52 1.38 8.90 -14.99
N PHE A 53 2.21 9.24 -13.98
CA PHE A 53 3.49 8.57 -13.75
C PHE A 53 3.36 7.22 -13.02
N LEU A 54 2.21 6.96 -12.38
CA LEU A 54 1.84 5.67 -11.82
C LEU A 54 0.92 4.97 -12.82
N ASN A 55 1.53 4.33 -13.80
CA ASN A 55 0.89 3.82 -15.01
C ASN A 55 0.47 2.34 -14.92
N SER A 56 0.44 1.78 -13.72
CA SER A 56 -0.05 0.44 -13.44
C SER A 56 -0.61 0.36 -12.02
N SER A 57 -1.59 -0.52 -11.82
CA SER A 57 -2.35 -0.58 -10.57
C SER A 57 -2.91 -1.97 -10.26
N PHE A 58 -3.14 -2.23 -8.98
CA PHE A 58 -3.98 -3.30 -8.46
C PHE A 58 -5.07 -2.66 -7.62
N LEU A 59 -6.32 -3.04 -7.88
CA LEU A 59 -7.48 -2.45 -7.21
C LEU A 59 -8.21 -3.53 -6.42
N SER A 60 -8.36 -3.29 -5.13
CA SER A 60 -9.22 -4.09 -4.28
C SER A 60 -10.68 -3.86 -4.64
N HIS A 61 -11.50 -4.91 -4.57
CA HIS A 61 -12.91 -4.82 -4.95
C HIS A 61 -13.69 -3.80 -4.10
N ASP A 62 -13.30 -3.64 -2.84
CA ASP A 62 -13.93 -2.77 -1.84
C ASP A 62 -13.19 -1.42 -1.64
N GLY A 63 -12.15 -1.14 -2.44
CA GLY A 63 -11.33 0.07 -2.29
C GLY A 63 -10.63 0.18 -0.93
N ARG A 64 -10.36 -0.94 -0.26
CA ARG A 64 -9.68 -0.95 1.03
C ARG A 64 -8.18 -0.77 0.90
N ILE A 65 -7.56 -1.43 -0.07
CA ILE A 65 -6.10 -1.38 -0.32
C ILE A 65 -5.87 -1.42 -1.82
N ASP A 66 -5.51 -0.27 -2.37
CA ASP A 66 -5.21 -0.13 -3.79
C ASP A 66 -3.73 0.20 -3.97
N LEU A 67 -3.11 -0.45 -4.94
CA LEU A 67 -1.70 -0.28 -5.26
C LEU A 67 -1.55 0.43 -6.59
N PHE A 68 -0.58 1.33 -6.66
CA PHE A 68 -0.21 2.05 -7.86
C PHE A 68 1.31 2.05 -7.98
N TRP A 69 1.86 1.84 -9.17
CA TRP A 69 3.30 1.87 -9.37
C TRP A 69 3.67 2.39 -10.76
N ASN A 70 4.92 2.82 -10.87
CA ASN A 70 5.51 3.15 -12.16
C ASN A 70 6.15 1.89 -12.75
N LYS A 71 5.50 1.32 -13.77
CA LYS A 71 5.95 0.08 -14.44
C LYS A 71 7.29 0.22 -15.14
N ASP A 72 7.75 1.44 -15.41
CA ASP A 72 9.04 1.71 -16.03
C ASP A 72 10.19 1.63 -14.99
N LEU A 73 9.87 1.75 -13.70
CA LEU A 73 10.84 1.68 -12.60
C LEU A 73 10.82 0.34 -11.86
N VAL A 74 9.62 -0.23 -11.67
CA VAL A 74 9.41 -1.47 -10.92
C VAL A 74 8.41 -2.38 -11.62
N GLU A 75 8.61 -3.68 -11.49
CA GLU A 75 7.63 -4.70 -11.83
C GLU A 75 7.05 -5.26 -10.53
N VAL A 76 5.72 -5.33 -10.45
CA VAL A 76 4.99 -5.74 -9.24
C VAL A 76 4.12 -6.94 -9.58
N THR A 77 4.23 -8.01 -8.80
CA THR A 77 3.37 -9.18 -8.90
C THR A 77 2.65 -9.38 -7.57
N VAL A 78 1.32 -9.33 -7.59
CA VAL A 78 0.51 -9.65 -6.41
C VAL A 78 0.52 -11.17 -6.19
N ILE A 79 1.03 -11.60 -5.04
CA ILE A 79 1.18 -13.01 -4.68
C ILE A 79 0.00 -13.49 -3.83
N GLY A 80 -0.52 -12.61 -2.98
CA GLY A 80 -1.65 -12.90 -2.12
C GLY A 80 -2.27 -11.63 -1.58
N HIS A 81 -3.58 -11.65 -1.33
CA HIS A 81 -4.29 -10.52 -0.75
C HIS A 81 -5.47 -10.99 0.10
N SER A 82 -5.89 -10.14 1.03
CA SER A 82 -7.13 -10.27 1.80
C SER A 82 -7.73 -8.89 2.06
N SER A 83 -8.82 -8.83 2.81
CA SER A 83 -9.43 -7.57 3.27
C SER A 83 -8.52 -6.71 4.16
N GLN A 84 -7.42 -7.29 4.68
CA GLN A 84 -6.50 -6.63 5.61
C GLN A 84 -5.09 -6.40 5.06
N HIS A 85 -4.71 -7.06 3.95
CA HIS A 85 -3.38 -6.88 3.36
C HIS A 85 -3.32 -7.19 1.87
N VAL A 86 -2.32 -6.64 1.18
CA VAL A 86 -1.90 -7.05 -0.16
C VAL A 86 -0.39 -7.31 -0.12
N HIS A 87 0.01 -8.56 -0.41
CA HIS A 87 1.39 -9.01 -0.47
C HIS A 87 1.85 -9.17 -1.93
N CYS A 88 3.00 -8.60 -2.25
CA CYS A 88 3.54 -8.59 -3.60
C CYS A 88 5.06 -8.77 -3.61
N SER A 89 5.57 -9.42 -4.66
CA SER A 89 6.97 -9.28 -5.04
C SER A 89 7.13 -8.03 -5.89
N VAL A 90 8.27 -7.36 -5.70
CA VAL A 90 8.63 -6.17 -6.44
C VAL A 90 10.05 -6.36 -6.98
N TYR A 91 10.18 -6.28 -8.30
CA TYR A 91 11.46 -6.30 -8.99
C TYR A 91 11.82 -4.88 -9.42
N ARG A 92 12.94 -4.35 -8.91
CA ARG A 92 13.42 -3.02 -9.24
C ARG A 92 14.40 -3.08 -10.41
N LYS A 93 14.00 -2.48 -11.54
CA LYS A 93 14.74 -2.54 -12.81
C LYS A 93 16.14 -1.92 -12.73
N SER A 94 16.27 -0.79 -12.04
CA SER A 94 17.55 -0.06 -11.95
C SER A 94 18.65 -0.83 -11.22
N THR A 95 18.29 -1.64 -10.22
CA THR A 95 19.23 -2.41 -9.39
C THR A 95 19.17 -3.91 -9.67
N GLN A 96 18.30 -4.34 -10.58
CA GLN A 96 18.02 -5.74 -10.91
C GLN A 96 17.77 -6.62 -9.67
N SER A 97 17.10 -6.06 -8.66
CA SER A 97 16.92 -6.70 -7.35
C SER A 97 15.44 -6.94 -7.05
N MET A 98 15.14 -8.10 -6.47
CA MET A 98 13.82 -8.45 -5.96
C MET A 98 13.72 -8.20 -4.45
N PHE A 99 12.56 -7.74 -4.01
CA PHE A 99 12.16 -7.63 -2.61
C PHE A 99 10.64 -7.80 -2.51
N PHE A 100 10.12 -7.89 -1.30
CA PHE A 100 8.69 -8.02 -1.05
C PHE A 100 8.09 -6.76 -0.46
N VAL A 101 6.82 -6.50 -0.75
CA VAL A 101 6.04 -5.44 -0.11
C VAL A 101 4.72 -6.00 0.39
N THR A 102 4.35 -5.66 1.63
CA THR A 102 3.05 -5.97 2.21
C THR A 102 2.38 -4.69 2.65
N SER A 103 1.35 -4.32 1.91
CA SER A 103 0.50 -3.17 2.23
C SER A 103 -0.60 -3.63 3.19
N VAL A 104 -0.74 -2.95 4.34
CA VAL A 104 -1.64 -3.36 5.42
C VAL A 104 -2.72 -2.32 5.68
N TYR A 105 -3.97 -2.76 5.73
CA TYR A 105 -5.08 -1.99 6.31
C TYR A 105 -5.88 -2.89 7.27
N ALA A 106 -5.40 -2.93 8.51
CA ALA A 106 -5.88 -3.88 9.52
C ALA A 106 -7.33 -3.61 9.97
N SER A 107 -8.01 -4.64 10.43
CA SER A 107 -9.34 -4.53 11.04
C SER A 107 -9.32 -3.71 12.34
N ASN A 108 -10.43 -3.05 12.66
CA ASN A 108 -10.62 -2.47 14.00
C ASN A 108 -10.93 -3.53 15.06
N ASP A 109 -11.38 -4.72 14.63
CA ASP A 109 -11.58 -5.87 15.51
C ASP A 109 -10.24 -6.54 15.83
N TYR A 110 -9.96 -6.70 17.12
CA TYR A 110 -8.74 -7.32 17.62
C TYR A 110 -8.61 -8.79 17.21
N LEU A 111 -9.70 -9.56 17.19
CA LEU A 111 -9.67 -10.98 16.79
C LEU A 111 -9.30 -11.12 15.32
N GLU A 112 -9.87 -10.27 14.45
CA GLU A 112 -9.50 -10.20 13.04
C GLU A 112 -8.04 -9.78 12.84
N ARG A 113 -7.53 -8.84 13.66
CA ARG A 113 -6.11 -8.46 13.60
C ARG A 113 -5.18 -9.60 13.98
N ARG A 114 -5.56 -10.49 14.90
CA ARG A 114 -4.72 -11.67 15.22
C ARG A 114 -4.51 -12.56 14.00
N ILE A 115 -5.51 -12.67 13.13
CA ILE A 115 -5.39 -13.40 11.87
C ILE A 115 -4.34 -12.71 10.98
N LEU A 116 -4.44 -11.39 10.82
CA LEU A 116 -3.45 -10.60 10.08
C LEU A 116 -2.03 -10.81 10.62
N TRP A 117 -1.83 -10.75 11.94
CA TRP A 117 -0.51 -10.98 12.55
C TRP A 117 0.02 -12.37 12.26
N SER A 118 -0.81 -13.40 12.38
CA SER A 118 -0.44 -14.77 12.00
C SER A 118 -0.04 -14.86 10.52
N THR A 119 -0.77 -14.18 9.64
CA THR A 119 -0.43 -14.11 8.20
C THR A 119 0.92 -13.44 7.98
N ILE A 120 1.19 -12.30 8.63
CA ILE A 120 2.47 -11.59 8.53
C ILE A 120 3.62 -12.49 9.01
N THR A 121 3.45 -13.24 10.10
CA THR A 121 4.46 -14.20 10.56
C THR A 121 4.71 -15.30 9.54
N SER A 122 3.67 -15.88 8.93
CA SER A 122 3.83 -16.87 7.86
C SER A 122 4.54 -16.29 6.63
N LEU A 123 4.19 -15.05 6.25
CA LEU A 123 4.86 -14.34 5.15
C LEU A 123 6.33 -14.09 5.45
N SER A 124 6.71 -13.78 6.70
CA SER A 124 8.13 -13.59 7.07
C SER A 124 8.98 -14.84 6.83
N ALA A 125 8.40 -16.04 6.99
CA ALA A 125 9.07 -17.28 6.63
C ALA A 125 9.10 -17.46 5.10
N ALA A 126 8.00 -17.13 4.41
CA ALA A 126 7.86 -17.29 2.97
C ALA A 126 8.79 -16.36 2.15
N VAL A 127 9.07 -15.14 2.62
CA VAL A 127 10.03 -14.23 1.95
C VAL A 127 11.46 -14.75 1.98
N ASN A 128 11.76 -15.76 2.82
CA ASN A 128 13.00 -16.54 2.80
C ASN A 128 14.28 -15.68 2.76
N GLY A 129 14.37 -14.68 3.63
CA GLY A 129 15.54 -13.81 3.76
C GLY A 129 15.69 -12.70 2.72
N HIS A 130 14.76 -12.57 1.77
CA HIS A 130 14.72 -11.41 0.87
C HIS A 130 14.32 -10.14 1.64
N PRO A 131 14.78 -8.94 1.21
CA PRO A 131 14.33 -7.69 1.80
C PRO A 131 12.80 -7.59 1.74
N TRP A 132 12.18 -7.09 2.79
CA TRP A 132 10.73 -7.03 2.92
C TRP A 132 10.29 -5.72 3.55
N ILE A 133 9.33 -5.06 2.93
CA ILE A 133 8.71 -3.84 3.45
C ILE A 133 7.30 -4.19 3.89
N VAL A 134 6.99 -4.01 5.18
CA VAL A 134 5.60 -4.07 5.68
C VAL A 134 5.19 -2.67 6.07
N GLY A 135 4.18 -2.13 5.41
CA GLY A 135 3.77 -0.73 5.56
C GLY A 135 2.26 -0.55 5.48
N GLY A 136 1.75 0.41 6.25
CA GLY A 136 0.35 0.81 6.20
C GLY A 136 -0.26 1.17 7.54
N ASN A 137 -1.57 1.02 7.63
CA ASN A 137 -2.31 1.30 8.85
C ASN A 137 -2.68 -0.02 9.55
N PHE A 138 -1.99 -0.28 10.66
CA PHE A 138 -2.19 -1.47 11.50
C PHE A 138 -3.31 -1.31 12.53
N ASN A 139 -3.91 -0.12 12.66
CA ASN A 139 -4.92 0.21 13.68
C ASN A 139 -4.49 -0.21 15.10
N GLU A 140 -3.19 -0.12 15.38
CA GLU A 140 -2.56 -0.46 16.65
C GLU A 140 -1.69 0.68 17.15
N VAL A 141 -1.60 0.83 18.47
CA VAL A 141 -0.74 1.81 19.12
C VAL A 141 0.40 1.06 19.79
N ARG A 142 1.61 1.15 19.22
CA ARG A 142 2.79 0.42 19.71
C ARG A 142 3.26 0.88 21.10
N PHE A 143 3.05 2.15 21.44
CA PHE A 143 3.42 2.72 22.74
C PHE A 143 2.26 3.55 23.28
N SER A 144 1.86 3.33 24.53
CA SER A 144 0.76 4.04 25.21
C SER A 144 1.00 5.55 25.39
N MET A 145 2.10 6.12 24.87
CA MET A 145 2.41 7.54 24.95
C MET A 145 2.43 8.16 23.55
N LYS A 146 1.35 8.88 23.25
CA LYS A 146 1.13 9.88 22.18
C LYS A 146 1.69 9.59 20.78
N ASN A 147 0.72 9.53 19.86
CA ASN A 147 0.77 9.75 18.41
C ASN A 147 1.18 8.56 17.54
N ARG A 148 0.36 8.38 16.49
CA ARG A 148 0.38 7.28 15.50
C ARG A 148 1.80 7.04 14.98
N VAL A 149 2.41 5.95 15.43
CA VAL A 149 3.66 5.44 14.87
C VAL A 149 3.30 4.58 13.66
N VAL A 150 3.71 5.01 12.46
CA VAL A 150 3.72 4.16 11.27
C VAL A 150 4.82 3.14 11.50
N GLY A 151 4.46 1.88 11.73
CA GLY A 151 5.43 0.81 11.90
C GLY A 151 6.09 0.48 10.57
N LEU A 152 7.37 0.84 10.43
CA LEU A 152 8.25 0.24 9.44
C LEU A 152 8.85 -1.01 10.11
N PHE A 153 8.43 -2.21 9.69
CA PHE A 153 9.14 -3.43 10.05
C PHE A 153 10.21 -3.65 8.99
N MET A 154 11.47 -3.48 9.36
CA MET A 154 12.66 -3.88 8.59
C MET A 154 13.03 -5.32 8.93
#